data_AF-A0A2G8K911-F1
#
_entry.id   AF-A0A2G8K911-F1
#
_cell.length_a   1.000
_cell.length_b   1.000
_cell.length_c   1.000
_cell.angle_alpha   90.00
_cell.angle_beta   90.00
_cell.angle_gamma   90.00
#
_symmetry.space_group_name_H-M   'P 1'
#
loop_
_entity.id
_entity.type
_entity.pdbx_description
1 polymer ?
#
loop_
_entity_poly.entity_id
_entity_poly.type
_entity_poly.pdbx_seq_one_letter_code
_entity_poly.pdbx_strand_id
1 'polypeptide(L)'
;MIPIFHLRLLWSFSGFDGKDIRLESGLSLSSLSSVEKISINEGRLEQEFTEEEVIELINYGIKSPRFKQLWLDNCKLPSSIKPDIIPEESRSRNIKVISSNEARFLDLISGQWRKPGDIQTITEMCSGPLIIHRDTSESVQMSVIELLVEASNHDIPIYCVTLSRSFSKIDEDGNIILSSGLSLPIITSIENMGIQTEEGREMNKHEVNGILNYVQHSQRFKELQ
;
A
#
# COMPACT_ATOMS: atom_id res chain seq x y z
N MET A 1 16.84 15.40 18.66
CA MET A 1 16.33 15.20 17.29
C MET A 1 15.01 14.45 17.39
N ILE A 2 13.92 14.99 16.85
CA ILE A 2 12.58 14.37 16.94
C ILE A 2 12.46 13.32 15.82
N PRO A 3 12.06 12.07 16.11
CA PRO A 3 11.83 11.04 15.09
C PRO A 3 10.64 11.38 14.20
N ILE A 4 10.78 11.17 12.90
CA ILE A 4 9.67 11.18 11.96
C ILE A 4 9.33 9.72 11.66
N PHE A 5 8.35 9.16 12.38
CA PHE A 5 8.03 7.74 12.24
C PHE A 5 7.46 7.39 10.87
N HIS A 6 6.66 8.29 10.28
CA HIS A 6 6.03 8.07 8.98
C HIS A 6 5.81 9.40 8.26
N LEU A 7 6.50 9.60 7.14
CA LEU A 7 6.17 10.65 6.17
C LEU A 7 5.18 10.09 5.13
N ARG A 8 4.05 10.75 4.95
CA ARG A 8 3.06 10.40 3.92
C ARG A 8 2.99 11.52 2.89
N LEU A 9 3.30 11.21 1.64
CA LEU A 9 3.17 12.10 0.50
C LEU A 9 1.93 11.68 -0.29
N LEU A 10 0.78 12.23 0.10
CA LEU A 10 -0.52 11.93 -0.50
C LEU A 10 -0.84 12.97 -1.57
N TRP A 11 -0.89 12.54 -2.83
CA TRP A 11 -1.10 13.38 -4.02
C TRP A 11 -0.17 14.59 -4.09
N SER A 12 1.03 14.45 -3.51
CA SER A 12 1.95 15.57 -3.32
C SER A 12 3.31 15.34 -3.94
N PHE A 13 3.69 14.12 -4.30
CA PHE A 13 4.98 13.84 -4.94
C PHE A 13 4.88 14.17 -6.44
N SER A 14 5.88 14.88 -6.98
CA SER A 14 5.94 15.26 -8.40
C SER A 14 7.30 14.96 -9.04
N GLY A 15 8.10 14.09 -8.42
CA GLY A 15 9.45 13.73 -8.85
C GLY A 15 10.53 14.31 -7.94
N PHE A 16 11.66 14.69 -8.54
CA PHE A 16 12.85 15.15 -7.82
C PHE A 16 13.36 16.51 -8.32
N ASP A 17 13.98 17.25 -7.41
CA ASP A 17 14.78 18.44 -7.67
C ASP A 17 16.20 18.17 -7.16
N GLY A 18 17.04 17.67 -8.07
CA GLY A 18 18.35 17.12 -7.72
C GLY A 18 18.20 15.92 -6.77
N LYS A 19 18.63 16.09 -5.51
CA LYS A 19 18.61 15.01 -4.50
C LYS A 19 17.37 15.02 -3.61
N ASP A 20 16.53 16.05 -3.72
CA ASP A 20 15.41 16.30 -2.83
C ASP A 20 14.09 15.98 -3.55
N ILE A 21 13.08 15.57 -2.79
CA ILE A 21 11.76 15.27 -3.35
C ILE A 21 11.11 16.58 -3.78
N ARG A 22 10.64 16.66 -5.03
CA ARG A 22 9.82 17.78 -5.50
C ARG A 22 8.35 17.49 -5.21
N LEU A 23 7.67 18.48 -4.64
CA LEU A 23 6.25 18.42 -4.38
C LEU A 23 5.42 18.99 -5.54
N GLU A 24 4.15 18.63 -5.65
CA GLU A 24 3.21 19.22 -6.63
C GLU A 24 3.08 20.74 -6.50
N SER A 25 3.34 21.29 -5.31
CA SER A 25 3.44 22.74 -5.08
C SER A 25 4.66 23.41 -5.71
N GLY A 26 5.60 22.63 -6.26
CA GLY A 26 6.92 23.09 -6.73
C GLY A 26 7.96 23.25 -5.62
N LEU A 27 7.60 23.01 -4.35
CA LEU A 27 8.54 23.06 -3.22
C LEU A 27 9.40 21.79 -3.17
N SER A 28 10.65 21.94 -2.74
CA SER A 28 11.59 20.82 -2.54
C SER A 28 11.63 20.40 -1.07
N LEU A 29 11.31 19.14 -0.80
CA LEU A 29 11.41 18.52 0.52
C LEU A 29 12.83 17.98 0.70
N SER A 30 13.65 18.73 1.42
CA SER A 30 15.02 18.34 1.73
C SER A 30 15.10 17.05 2.57
N SER A 31 16.26 16.40 2.55
CA SER A 31 16.49 15.13 3.26
C SER A 31 16.13 15.20 4.75
N LEU A 32 15.27 14.30 5.20
CA LEU A 32 14.87 14.18 6.60
C LEU A 32 15.79 13.19 7.32
N SER A 33 16.62 13.66 8.26
CA SER A 33 17.60 12.80 8.94
C SER A 33 17.02 11.80 9.94
N SER A 34 15.74 11.92 10.29
CA SER A 34 15.09 11.08 11.32
C SER A 34 13.88 10.28 10.82
N VAL A 35 13.68 10.17 9.49
CA VAL A 35 12.55 9.46 8.90
C VAL A 35 12.73 7.93 8.95
N GLU A 36 11.72 7.20 9.42
CA GLU A 36 11.75 5.73 9.44
C GLU A 36 11.00 5.11 8.26
N LYS A 37 9.87 5.70 7.88
CA LYS A 37 8.99 5.23 6.82
C LYS A 37 8.56 6.37 5.92
N ILE A 38 8.56 6.12 4.61
CA ILE A 38 8.00 7.02 3.60
C ILE A 38 6.90 6.25 2.87
N SER A 39 5.70 6.84 2.75
CA SER A 39 4.65 6.38 1.85
C SER A 39 4.44 7.41 0.75
N ILE A 40 4.45 6.96 -0.50
CA ILE A 40 4.04 7.73 -1.66
C ILE A 40 2.68 7.23 -2.09
N ASN A 41 1.70 8.11 -2.18
CA ASN A 41 0.41 7.81 -2.80
C ASN A 41 0.15 8.85 -3.87
N GLU A 42 0.48 8.55 -5.12
CA GLU A 42 0.34 9.53 -6.20
C GLU A 42 -1.07 9.61 -6.77
N GLY A 43 -1.89 8.56 -6.61
CA GLY A 43 -3.14 8.42 -7.36
C GLY A 43 -2.93 8.38 -8.88
N ARG A 44 -1.68 8.30 -9.35
CA ARG A 44 -1.27 8.22 -10.75
C ARG A 44 -1.17 6.76 -11.17
N LEU A 45 -2.31 6.16 -11.49
CA LEU A 45 -2.33 4.81 -12.10
C LEU A 45 -2.00 4.84 -13.60
N GLU A 46 -2.03 6.03 -14.21
CA GLU A 46 -1.74 6.21 -15.64
C GLU A 46 -0.24 6.29 -15.95
N GLN A 47 0.55 6.86 -15.03
CA GLN A 47 2.00 6.99 -15.17
C GLN A 47 2.71 5.92 -14.35
N GLU A 48 3.51 5.11 -15.05
CA GLU A 48 4.40 4.14 -14.42
C GLU A 48 5.63 4.85 -13.85
N PHE A 49 5.98 4.49 -12.62
CA PHE A 49 7.27 4.82 -12.03
C PHE A 49 8.40 4.27 -12.89
N THR A 50 9.42 5.07 -13.15
CA THR A 50 10.65 4.56 -13.73
C THR A 50 11.47 3.81 -12.68
N GLU A 51 12.42 2.98 -13.13
CA GLU A 51 13.40 2.38 -12.22
C GLU A 51 14.16 3.47 -11.45
N GLU A 52 14.54 4.55 -12.14
CA GLU A 52 15.25 5.68 -11.56
C GLU A 52 14.45 6.38 -10.46
N GLU A 53 13.15 6.62 -10.64
CA GLU A 53 12.30 7.25 -9.62
C GLU A 53 12.22 6.42 -8.34
N VAL A 54 12.09 5.09 -8.47
CA VAL A 54 12.10 4.19 -7.29
C VAL A 54 13.46 4.23 -6.60
N ILE A 55 14.57 4.23 -7.37
CA ILE A 55 15.92 4.33 -6.82
C ILE A 55 16.17 5.68 -6.14
N GLU A 56 15.70 6.78 -6.71
CA GLU A 56 15.82 8.11 -6.13
C GLU A 56 15.03 8.22 -4.81
N LEU A 57 13.85 7.58 -4.71
CA LEU A 57 13.10 7.48 -3.45
C LEU A 57 13.86 6.69 -2.38
N ILE A 58 14.48 5.56 -2.76
CA ILE A 58 15.32 4.78 -1.86
C ILE A 58 16.51 5.62 -1.40
N ASN A 59 17.22 6.26 -2.34
CA ASN A 59 18.36 7.14 -2.06
C ASN A 59 17.98 8.33 -1.18
N TYR A 60 16.79 8.89 -1.36
CA TYR A 60 16.27 9.93 -0.49
C TYR A 60 16.08 9.41 0.95
N GLY A 61 15.45 8.24 1.10
CA GLY A 61 15.17 7.63 2.40
C GLY A 61 16.43 7.24 3.17
N ILE A 62 17.39 6.57 2.53
CA ILE A 62 18.61 6.06 3.20
C ILE A 62 19.48 7.16 3.82
N LYS A 63 19.36 8.42 3.36
CA LYS A 63 19.98 9.58 4.02
C LYS A 63 19.60 9.69 5.50
N SER A 64 18.45 9.14 5.90
CA SER A 64 18.19 8.88 7.31
C SER A 64 18.80 7.55 7.75
N PRO A 65 19.65 7.52 8.80
CA PRO A 65 20.11 6.28 9.41
C PRO A 65 18.98 5.46 10.07
N ARG A 66 17.77 6.03 10.22
CA ARG A 66 16.60 5.36 10.81
C ARG A 66 15.64 4.80 9.76
N PHE A 67 15.86 5.10 8.49
CA PHE A 67 15.00 4.65 7.40
C PHE A 67 14.97 3.12 7.34
N LYS A 68 13.75 2.60 7.18
CA LYS A 68 13.44 1.17 7.18
C LYS A 68 12.52 0.78 6.04
N GLN A 69 11.58 1.66 5.66
CA GLN A 69 10.49 1.28 4.76
C GLN A 69 10.12 2.37 3.75
N LEU A 70 10.01 1.98 2.49
CA LEU A 70 9.34 2.73 1.42
C LEU A 70 8.06 2.01 1.02
N TRP A 71 6.96 2.74 0.97
CA TRP A 71 5.66 2.23 0.55
C TRP A 71 5.22 3.01 -0.69
N LEU A 72 4.92 2.28 -1.76
CA LEU A 72 4.41 2.81 -3.02
C LEU A 72 2.94 2.38 -3.12
N ASP A 73 2.07 3.31 -2.77
CA ASP A 73 0.63 3.13 -2.64
C ASP A 73 -0.05 3.71 -3.90
N ASN A 74 -0.93 2.95 -4.56
CA ASN A 74 -1.59 3.40 -5.81
C ASN A 74 -0.61 3.91 -6.89
N CYS A 75 0.56 3.29 -6.98
CA CYS A 75 1.57 3.57 -8.01
C CYS A 75 1.58 2.42 -9.02
N LYS A 76 1.75 2.74 -10.30
CA LYS A 76 2.10 1.75 -11.31
C LYS A 76 3.63 1.58 -11.31
N LEU A 77 4.10 0.35 -11.18
CA LEU A 77 5.51 0.05 -10.90
C LEU A 77 6.24 -0.50 -12.12
N PRO A 78 7.56 -0.25 -12.24
CA PRO A 78 8.35 -0.87 -13.29
C PRO A 78 8.35 -2.39 -13.08
N SER A 79 8.34 -3.15 -14.17
CA SER A 79 8.30 -4.63 -14.11
C SER A 79 9.42 -5.26 -13.26
N SER A 80 10.58 -4.63 -13.26
CA SER A 80 11.73 -4.95 -12.40
C SER A 80 12.64 -3.73 -12.31
N ILE A 81 13.61 -3.78 -11.39
CA ILE A 81 14.70 -2.81 -11.27
C ILE A 81 16.01 -3.53 -11.54
N LYS A 82 16.94 -2.92 -12.28
CA LYS A 82 18.24 -3.56 -12.49
C LYS A 82 19.02 -3.63 -11.16
N PRO A 83 19.57 -4.79 -10.78
CA PRO A 83 20.26 -4.94 -9.48
C PRO A 83 21.48 -4.02 -9.28
N ASP A 84 22.13 -3.59 -10.36
CA ASP A 84 23.34 -2.75 -10.33
C ASP A 84 23.04 -1.29 -9.93
N ILE A 85 21.82 -0.80 -10.17
CA ILE A 85 21.41 0.55 -9.76
C ILE A 85 20.82 0.59 -8.34
N ILE A 86 20.53 -0.56 -7.71
CA ILE A 86 20.02 -0.64 -6.34
C ILE A 86 21.14 -0.29 -5.34
N PRO A 87 20.97 0.73 -4.48
CA PRO A 87 22.00 1.14 -3.53
C PRO A 87 22.43 0.00 -2.61
N GLU A 88 23.74 -0.22 -2.46
CA GLU A 88 24.30 -1.24 -1.56
C GLU A 88 23.83 -1.03 -0.12
N GLU A 89 23.74 0.23 0.32
CA GLU A 89 23.26 0.58 1.66
C GLU A 89 21.81 0.11 1.90
N SER A 90 20.95 0.16 0.89
CA SER A 90 19.57 -0.33 1.02
C SER A 90 19.52 -1.84 1.27
N ARG A 91 20.42 -2.60 0.62
CA ARG A 91 20.58 -4.04 0.80
C ARG A 91 21.16 -4.38 2.17
N SER A 92 22.25 -3.72 2.57
CA SER A 92 22.92 -3.99 3.85
C SER A 92 22.05 -3.67 5.06
N ARG A 93 21.18 -2.65 4.94
CA ARG A 93 20.21 -2.26 5.97
C ARG A 93 18.87 -3.02 5.87
N ASN A 94 18.71 -3.91 4.89
CA ASN A 94 17.47 -4.66 4.65
C ASN A 94 16.24 -3.74 4.58
N ILE A 95 16.36 -2.63 3.82
CA ILE A 95 15.25 -1.70 3.60
C ILE A 95 14.11 -2.44 2.90
N LYS A 96 12.88 -2.23 3.37
CA LYS A 96 11.69 -2.81 2.75
C LYS A 96 11.09 -1.83 1.77
N VAL A 97 10.86 -2.26 0.55
CA VAL A 97 10.15 -1.48 -0.48
C VAL A 97 8.91 -2.28 -0.87
N ILE A 98 7.74 -1.74 -0.52
CA ILE A 98 6.46 -2.45 -0.58
C ILE A 98 5.51 -1.73 -1.53
N SER A 99 4.85 -2.52 -2.37
CA SER A 99 3.67 -2.12 -3.15
C SER A 99 2.42 -2.63 -2.45
N SER A 100 1.64 -1.73 -1.89
CA SER A 100 0.41 -2.09 -1.17
C SER A 100 -0.72 -2.49 -2.11
N ASN A 101 -0.78 -1.90 -3.29
CA ASN A 101 -1.79 -2.19 -4.32
C ASN A 101 -1.52 -3.50 -5.07
N GLU A 102 -0.26 -3.93 -5.20
CA GLU A 102 0.06 -5.20 -5.85
C GLU A 102 0.26 -6.36 -4.89
N ALA A 103 0.27 -6.11 -3.57
CA ALA A 103 0.67 -7.08 -2.56
C ALA A 103 2.04 -7.72 -2.90
N ARG A 104 3.01 -6.86 -3.22
CA ARG A 104 4.38 -7.27 -3.55
C ARG A 104 5.43 -6.44 -2.81
N PHE A 105 6.62 -7.00 -2.69
CA PHE A 105 7.79 -6.28 -2.24
C PHE A 105 8.91 -6.40 -3.28
N LEU A 106 9.78 -5.39 -3.34
CA LEU A 106 10.96 -5.43 -4.18
C LEU A 106 12.06 -6.23 -3.48
N ASP A 107 12.48 -7.32 -4.10
CA ASP A 107 13.69 -8.03 -3.69
C ASP A 107 14.92 -7.21 -4.10
N LEU A 108 15.56 -6.53 -3.15
CA LEU A 108 16.70 -5.66 -3.42
C LEU A 108 17.94 -6.38 -3.96
N ILE A 109 17.98 -7.72 -3.94
CA ILE A 109 19.10 -8.50 -4.52
C ILE A 109 18.86 -8.77 -6.00
N SER A 110 17.65 -9.22 -6.35
CA SER A 110 17.32 -9.58 -7.75
C SER A 110 16.66 -8.46 -8.54
N GLY A 111 16.19 -7.42 -7.85
CA GLY A 111 15.41 -6.32 -8.42
C GLY A 111 14.01 -6.72 -8.89
N GLN A 112 13.53 -7.91 -8.53
CA GLN A 112 12.21 -8.42 -8.91
C GLN A 112 11.17 -8.11 -7.84
N TRP A 113 9.94 -7.81 -8.27
CA TRP A 113 8.79 -7.74 -7.37
C TRP A 113 8.30 -9.14 -7.04
N ARG A 114 8.18 -9.46 -5.75
CA ARG A 114 7.79 -10.79 -5.26
C ARG A 114 6.56 -10.71 -4.37
N LYS A 115 5.74 -11.76 -4.43
CA LYS A 115 4.71 -12.02 -3.42
C LYS A 115 5.39 -12.47 -2.11
N PRO A 116 4.84 -12.15 -0.94
CA PRO A 116 5.36 -12.67 0.32
C PRO A 116 5.18 -14.18 0.40
N GLY A 117 6.22 -14.89 0.85
CA GLY A 117 6.21 -16.35 1.00
C GLY A 117 6.34 -16.83 2.45
N ASP A 118 6.48 -15.90 3.40
CA ASP A 118 6.70 -16.17 4.80
C ASP A 118 5.88 -15.23 5.71
N ILE A 119 5.56 -15.71 6.91
CA ILE A 119 4.71 -15.00 7.88
C ILE A 119 5.29 -13.63 8.26
N GLN A 120 6.62 -13.48 8.32
CA GLN A 120 7.22 -12.22 8.71
C GLN A 120 6.97 -11.15 7.63
N THR A 121 7.20 -11.48 6.36
CA THR A 121 6.94 -10.55 5.26
C THR A 121 5.44 -10.23 5.14
N ILE A 122 4.55 -11.22 5.33
CA ILE A 122 3.09 -10.97 5.38
C ILE A 122 2.75 -9.99 6.51
N THR A 123 3.29 -10.22 7.71
CA THR A 123 3.05 -9.34 8.88
C THR A 123 3.51 -7.92 8.61
N GLU A 124 4.67 -7.73 7.98
CA GLU A 124 5.20 -6.43 7.61
C GLU A 124 4.31 -5.71 6.58
N MET A 125 3.80 -6.44 5.57
CA MET A 125 2.88 -5.89 4.57
C MET A 125 1.49 -5.57 5.13
N CYS A 126 1.02 -6.34 6.12
CA CYS A 126 -0.24 -6.08 6.81
C CYS A 126 -0.14 -4.96 7.87
N SER A 127 1.08 -4.48 8.18
CA SER A 127 1.29 -3.41 9.16
C SER A 127 1.03 -2.00 8.60
N GLY A 128 0.67 -1.89 7.32
CA GLY A 128 0.30 -0.63 6.67
C GLY A 128 -1.02 -0.78 5.90
N PRO A 129 -1.46 0.29 5.22
CA PRO A 129 -2.69 0.25 4.44
C PRO A 129 -2.51 -0.64 3.21
N LEU A 130 -3.41 -1.59 3.02
CA LEU A 130 -3.57 -2.38 1.78
C LEU A 130 -4.73 -1.80 0.98
N ILE A 131 -4.53 -1.58 -0.32
CA ILE A 131 -5.47 -0.84 -1.15
C ILE A 131 -5.97 -1.73 -2.30
N ILE A 132 -7.29 -1.83 -2.43
CA ILE A 132 -7.94 -2.41 -3.61
C ILE A 132 -8.58 -1.27 -4.38
N HIS A 133 -7.99 -0.89 -5.51
CA HIS A 133 -8.44 0.23 -6.33
C HIS A 133 -9.22 -0.25 -7.56
N ARG A 134 -10.33 0.42 -7.90
CA ARG A 134 -11.18 0.11 -9.07
C ARG A 134 -10.38 -0.12 -10.36
N ASP A 135 -9.48 0.81 -10.64
CA ASP A 135 -8.75 0.88 -11.91
C ASP A 135 -7.50 -0.03 -11.97
N THR A 136 -7.22 -0.78 -10.90
CA THR A 136 -6.18 -1.83 -10.95
C THR A 136 -6.74 -3.10 -11.59
N SER A 137 -5.88 -3.89 -12.25
CA SER A 137 -6.32 -5.12 -12.92
C SER A 137 -6.88 -6.14 -11.93
N GLU A 138 -7.77 -7.02 -12.40
CA GLU A 138 -8.31 -8.12 -11.60
C GLU A 138 -7.21 -8.99 -10.96
N SER A 139 -6.11 -9.24 -11.68
CA SER A 139 -4.96 -9.99 -11.16
C SER A 139 -4.25 -9.29 -9.99
N VAL A 140 -4.21 -7.95 -10.01
CA VAL A 140 -3.61 -7.13 -8.96
C VAL A 140 -4.54 -7.11 -7.74
N GLN A 141 -5.84 -6.87 -7.95
CA GLN A 141 -6.86 -6.94 -6.88
C GLN A 141 -6.87 -8.33 -6.22
N MET A 142 -6.82 -9.39 -7.02
CA MET A 142 -6.74 -10.77 -6.54
C MET A 142 -5.51 -11.00 -5.68
N SER A 143 -4.35 -10.46 -6.05
CA SER A 143 -3.12 -10.61 -5.26
C SER A 143 -3.24 -9.97 -3.87
N VAL A 144 -3.95 -8.84 -3.76
CA VAL A 144 -4.26 -8.22 -2.46
C VAL A 144 -5.26 -9.06 -1.67
N ILE A 145 -6.32 -9.58 -2.32
CA ILE A 145 -7.30 -10.47 -1.66
C ILE A 145 -6.61 -11.73 -1.12
N GLU A 146 -5.75 -12.37 -1.91
CA GLU A 146 -4.97 -13.54 -1.50
C GLU A 146 -4.11 -13.24 -0.27
N LEU A 147 -3.43 -12.09 -0.24
CA LEU A 147 -2.64 -11.66 0.92
C LEU A 147 -3.52 -11.46 2.16
N LEU A 148 -4.68 -10.83 2.02
CA LEU A 148 -5.62 -10.59 3.13
C LEU A 148 -6.15 -11.91 3.69
N VAL A 149 -6.54 -12.84 2.82
CA VAL A 149 -7.00 -14.18 3.23
C VAL A 149 -5.89 -14.94 3.94
N GLU A 150 -4.67 -14.92 3.40
CA GLU A 150 -3.54 -15.61 4.01
C GLU A 150 -3.19 -15.04 5.38
N ALA A 151 -3.19 -13.71 5.52
CA ALA A 151 -3.00 -13.05 6.80
C ALA A 151 -4.11 -13.40 7.80
N SER A 152 -5.37 -13.42 7.35
CA SER A 152 -6.52 -13.81 8.17
C SER A 152 -6.43 -15.25 8.67
N ASN A 153 -6.01 -16.18 7.80
CA ASN A 153 -5.86 -17.59 8.13
C ASN A 153 -4.78 -17.83 9.20
N HIS A 154 -3.81 -16.93 9.30
CA HIS A 154 -2.73 -16.96 10.29
C HIS A 154 -2.98 -16.05 11.51
N ASP A 155 -4.17 -15.45 11.63
CA ASP A 155 -4.51 -14.46 12.67
C ASP A 155 -3.49 -13.29 12.73
N ILE A 156 -2.91 -12.94 11.58
CA ILE A 156 -2.02 -11.77 11.44
C ILE A 156 -2.90 -10.52 11.44
N PRO A 157 -2.65 -9.53 12.33
CA PRO A 157 -3.39 -8.28 12.33
C PRO A 157 -3.21 -7.53 11.02
N ILE A 158 -4.32 -7.15 10.39
CA ILE A 158 -4.34 -6.33 9.18
C ILE A 158 -4.69 -4.91 9.60
N TYR A 159 -3.70 -4.02 9.55
CA TYR A 159 -3.84 -2.65 10.04
C TYR A 159 -4.98 -1.91 9.35
N CYS A 160 -5.02 -1.90 8.00
CA CYS A 160 -6.08 -1.22 7.27
C CYS A 160 -6.28 -1.81 5.88
N VAL A 161 -7.55 -1.97 5.49
CA VAL A 161 -7.95 -2.28 4.11
C VAL A 161 -8.74 -1.10 3.55
N THR A 162 -8.31 -0.56 2.43
CA THR A 162 -9.00 0.54 1.74
C THR A 162 -9.57 0.08 0.40
N LEU A 163 -10.89 0.21 0.25
CA LEU A 163 -11.59 -0.01 -1.01
C LEU A 163 -11.73 1.34 -1.73
N SER A 164 -10.80 1.64 -2.65
CA SER A 164 -10.79 2.90 -3.39
C SER A 164 -11.61 2.78 -4.67
N ARG A 165 -12.84 3.31 -4.62
CA ARG A 165 -13.86 3.26 -5.69
C ARG A 165 -14.19 1.84 -6.15
N SER A 166 -13.76 0.82 -5.39
CA SER A 166 -13.85 -0.58 -5.77
C SER A 166 -15.05 -1.28 -5.15
N PHE A 167 -15.68 -0.70 -4.13
CA PHE A 167 -16.88 -1.30 -3.51
C PHE A 167 -18.08 -1.26 -4.47
N SER A 168 -18.64 -2.43 -4.79
CA SER A 168 -19.89 -2.56 -5.53
C SER A 168 -21.08 -2.83 -4.63
N LYS A 169 -21.09 -3.99 -3.94
CA LYS A 169 -22.21 -4.46 -3.12
C LYS A 169 -21.76 -5.50 -2.09
N ILE A 170 -22.68 -5.95 -1.25
CA ILE A 170 -22.53 -7.13 -0.40
C ILE A 170 -23.34 -8.29 -1.01
N ASP A 171 -22.79 -9.50 -1.05
CA ASP A 171 -23.50 -10.70 -1.51
C ASP A 171 -24.33 -11.37 -0.39
N GLU A 172 -25.02 -12.46 -0.73
CA GLU A 172 -25.89 -13.19 0.21
C GLU A 172 -25.11 -13.87 1.34
N ASP A 173 -23.84 -14.18 1.12
CA ASP A 173 -22.93 -14.78 2.09
C ASP A 173 -22.25 -13.73 2.99
N GLY A 174 -22.52 -12.44 2.74
CA GLY A 174 -21.96 -11.32 3.49
C GLY A 174 -20.57 -10.90 3.02
N ASN A 175 -20.07 -11.39 1.88
CA ASN A 175 -18.81 -10.96 1.30
C ASN A 175 -18.96 -9.61 0.60
N ILE A 176 -17.85 -8.87 0.49
CA ILE A 176 -17.82 -7.66 -0.32
C ILE A 176 -17.57 -8.05 -1.78
N ILE A 177 -18.47 -7.64 -2.67
CA ILE A 177 -18.26 -7.73 -4.11
C ILE A 177 -17.65 -6.43 -4.61
N LEU A 178 -16.52 -6.54 -5.30
CA LEU A 178 -15.83 -5.44 -5.92
C LEU A 178 -16.47 -5.06 -7.26
N SER A 179 -16.20 -3.86 -7.76
CA SER A 179 -16.65 -3.38 -9.08
C SER A 179 -16.10 -4.22 -10.24
N SER A 180 -15.00 -4.93 -10.02
CA SER A 180 -14.44 -5.93 -10.92
C SER A 180 -15.22 -7.24 -10.96
N GLY A 181 -16.16 -7.46 -10.02
CA GLY A 181 -16.86 -8.71 -9.83
C GLY A 181 -16.14 -9.72 -8.93
N LEU A 182 -14.90 -9.43 -8.52
CA LEU A 182 -14.18 -10.23 -7.53
C LEU A 182 -14.84 -10.15 -6.16
N SER A 183 -14.81 -11.24 -5.41
CA SER A 183 -15.27 -11.30 -4.03
C SER A 183 -14.09 -11.10 -3.08
N LEU A 184 -14.22 -10.14 -2.17
CA LEU A 184 -13.40 -10.00 -0.98
C LEU A 184 -14.13 -10.77 0.15
N PRO A 185 -13.67 -12.00 0.48
CA PRO A 185 -14.30 -12.82 1.50
C PRO A 185 -14.16 -12.19 2.89
N ILE A 186 -14.98 -12.62 3.84
CA ILE A 186 -14.90 -12.15 5.23
C ILE A 186 -13.48 -12.32 5.78
N ILE A 187 -12.82 -11.20 6.10
CA ILE A 187 -11.50 -11.17 6.72
C ILE A 187 -11.63 -10.90 8.22
N THR A 188 -11.14 -11.83 9.04
CA THR A 188 -11.38 -11.87 10.50
C THR A 188 -10.29 -11.19 11.34
N SER A 189 -9.27 -10.60 10.70
CA SER A 189 -8.15 -9.94 11.39
C SER A 189 -7.97 -8.45 11.04
N ILE A 190 -8.95 -7.82 10.37
CA ILE A 190 -8.93 -6.39 10.02
C ILE A 190 -9.11 -5.51 11.26
N GLU A 191 -8.25 -4.51 11.41
CA GLU A 191 -8.41 -3.47 12.43
C GLU A 191 -9.17 -2.24 11.92
N ASN A 192 -8.88 -1.79 10.70
CA ASN A 192 -9.53 -0.62 10.12
C ASN A 192 -9.97 -0.90 8.69
N MET A 193 -11.10 -0.34 8.29
CA MET A 193 -11.58 -0.40 6.90
C MET A 193 -11.91 1.00 6.42
N GLY A 194 -11.41 1.35 5.24
CA GLY A 194 -11.77 2.59 4.53
C GLY A 194 -12.53 2.27 3.26
N ILE A 195 -13.66 2.94 3.00
CA ILE A 195 -14.38 2.78 1.73
C ILE A 195 -14.61 4.14 1.09
N GLN A 196 -13.92 4.36 -0.03
CA GLN A 196 -14.11 5.54 -0.84
C GLN A 196 -15.03 5.19 -2.01
N THR A 197 -16.20 5.81 -2.10
CA THR A 197 -17.09 5.69 -3.26
C THR A 197 -16.67 6.63 -4.39
N GLU A 198 -17.30 6.47 -5.55
CA GLU A 198 -17.19 7.41 -6.66
C GLU A 198 -17.68 8.80 -6.23
N GLU A 199 -17.14 9.85 -6.84
CA GLU A 199 -17.56 11.22 -6.55
C GLU A 199 -19.08 11.38 -6.77
N GLY A 200 -19.77 11.90 -5.76
CA GLY A 200 -21.22 12.08 -5.77
C GLY A 200 -22.05 10.81 -5.52
N ARG A 201 -21.44 9.62 -5.34
CA ARG A 201 -22.17 8.42 -4.95
C ARG A 201 -22.34 8.36 -3.43
N GLU A 202 -23.59 8.35 -3.00
CA GLU A 202 -23.98 8.06 -1.62
C GLU A 202 -24.22 6.55 -1.42
N MET A 203 -23.73 6.00 -0.30
CA MET A 203 -24.11 4.66 0.10
C MET A 203 -25.52 4.66 0.68
N ASN A 204 -26.30 3.65 0.32
CA ASN A 204 -27.61 3.43 0.91
C ASN A 204 -27.50 2.64 2.24
N LYS A 205 -28.60 2.63 3.00
CA LYS A 205 -28.66 1.97 4.31
C LYS A 205 -28.32 0.47 4.26
N HIS A 206 -28.70 -0.24 3.19
CA HIS A 206 -28.40 -1.67 3.06
C HIS A 206 -26.92 -1.92 2.85
N GLU A 207 -26.26 -1.09 2.04
CA GLU A 207 -24.80 -1.16 1.84
C GLU A 207 -24.06 -0.91 3.15
N VAL A 208 -24.40 0.17 3.87
CA VAL A 208 -23.79 0.50 5.16
C VAL A 208 -23.97 -0.63 6.18
N ASN A 209 -25.19 -1.17 6.31
CA ASN A 209 -25.45 -2.28 7.23
C ASN A 209 -24.67 -3.55 6.83
N GLY A 210 -24.57 -3.84 5.54
CA GLY A 210 -23.82 -4.99 5.05
C GLY A 210 -22.32 -4.84 5.32
N ILE A 211 -21.75 -3.65 5.16
CA ILE A 211 -20.35 -3.35 5.50
C ILE A 211 -20.11 -3.52 7.00
N LEU A 212 -21.00 -2.98 7.84
CA LEU A 212 -20.92 -3.17 9.30
C LEU A 212 -20.98 -4.66 9.68
N ASN A 213 -21.85 -5.42 9.00
CA ASN A 213 -21.97 -6.85 9.20
C ASN A 213 -20.74 -7.62 8.72
N TYR A 214 -20.05 -7.14 7.69
CA TYR A 214 -18.80 -7.71 7.23
C TYR A 214 -17.70 -7.49 8.29
N VAL A 215 -17.47 -6.25 8.71
CA VAL A 215 -16.33 -5.90 9.58
C VAL A 215 -16.45 -6.43 11.02
N GLN A 216 -17.67 -6.64 11.54
CA GLN A 216 -17.89 -7.19 12.88
C GLN A 216 -17.37 -8.63 13.06
N HIS A 217 -17.09 -9.36 11.96
CA HIS A 217 -16.47 -10.68 12.05
C HIS A 217 -15.02 -10.60 12.54
N SER A 218 -14.36 -9.45 12.40
CA SER A 218 -13.06 -9.21 13.00
C SER A 218 -13.21 -8.73 14.44
N GLN A 219 -12.74 -9.55 15.38
CA GLN A 219 -12.66 -9.16 16.80
C GLN A 219 -11.62 -8.05 17.05
N ARG A 220 -10.82 -7.70 16.04
CA ARG A 220 -9.79 -6.66 16.09
C ARG A 220 -10.27 -5.33 15.53
N PHE A 221 -11.51 -5.28 15.00
CA PHE A 221 -12.02 -4.10 14.32
C PHE A 221 -12.16 -2.91 15.26
N LYS A 222 -11.70 -1.75 14.80
CA LYS A 222 -11.61 -0.50 15.55
C LYS A 222 -12.39 0.61 14.85
N GLU A 223 -12.22 0.76 13.54
CA GLU A 223 -12.72 1.94 12.83
C GLU A 223 -13.15 1.64 11.38
N LEU A 224 -14.31 2.20 11.01
CA LEU A 224 -14.79 2.30 9.62
C LEU A 224 -14.67 3.77 9.19
N GLN A 225 -14.01 4.02 8.06
CA GLN A 225 -13.79 5.35 7.47
C GLN A 225 -14.39 5.46 6.08
#